data_AF-A0A6J4MI27-F1
#
_entry.id   AF-A0A6J4MI27-F1
#
_cell.length_a   1.000
_cell.length_b   1.000
_cell.length_c   1.000
_cell.angle_alpha   90.00
_cell.angle_beta   90.00
_cell.angle_gamma   90.00
#
_symmetry.space_group_name_H-M   'P 1'
#
loop_
_entity.id
_entity.type
_entity.pdbx_description
1 polymer ?
#
loop_
_entity_poly.entity_id
_entity_poly.type
_entity_poly.pdbx_seq_one_letter_code
_entity_poly.pdbx_strand_id
1 'polypeptide(L)'
;MQQNRPNPDELLSHVQRAEAQAARGKLKIFFGMAPGVGKTFAMLEAARQRKSEGVNVVVGWIVTHGRAETEALVEGLERLPPRTYVYRGTTSNEFDLDAAMRRRPSLLLVDELAHTNVAGSRHPKRWQDVEELLHAGIDIYTTVNVQHIESLNDVVVQITGIRVRETVPDHIIENADEVELIDIPPDDLLQRLADGKVYVPQQAAQAARNFFRKGNLIALRELALRRTAERVDA
;
A
#
# COMPACT_ATOMS: atom_id res chain seq x y z
N MET A 1 -53.45 6.12 1.83
CA MET A 1 -52.08 5.63 2.06
C MET A 1 -51.21 6.85 2.34
N GLN A 2 -50.86 7.09 3.61
CA GLN A 2 -49.97 8.21 3.95
C GLN A 2 -48.58 7.88 3.42
N GLN A 3 -48.11 8.67 2.45
CA GLN A 3 -46.72 8.63 2.02
C GLN A 3 -45.85 9.02 3.22
N ASN A 4 -45.06 8.05 3.68
CA ASN A 4 -44.09 8.24 4.75
C ASN A 4 -43.07 9.28 4.25
N ARG A 5 -43.19 10.54 4.67
CA ARG A 5 -42.23 11.58 4.31
C ARG A 5 -40.89 11.19 4.92
N PRO A 6 -39.81 11.04 4.13
CA PRO A 6 -38.50 10.75 4.67
C PRO A 6 -38.08 11.84 5.66
N ASN A 7 -37.47 11.43 6.77
CA ASN A 7 -37.06 12.32 7.85
C ASN A 7 -36.03 13.34 7.31
N PRO A 8 -36.27 14.66 7.44
CA PRO A 8 -35.34 15.69 6.97
C PRO A 8 -33.91 15.53 7.53
N ASP A 9 -33.77 15.05 8.76
CA ASP A 9 -32.46 14.84 9.39
C ASP A 9 -31.73 13.65 8.76
N GLU A 10 -32.46 12.59 8.38
CA GLU A 10 -31.89 11.44 7.67
C GLU A 10 -31.41 11.85 6.27
N LEU A 11 -32.22 12.63 5.55
CA LEU A 11 -31.86 13.17 4.23
C LEU A 11 -30.64 14.09 4.30
N LEU A 12 -30.59 15.00 5.28
CA LEU A 12 -29.45 15.89 5.48
C LEU A 12 -28.19 15.10 5.81
N SER A 13 -28.30 14.08 6.67
CA SER A 13 -27.16 13.22 7.01
C SER A 13 -26.66 12.42 5.80
N HIS A 14 -27.56 11.99 4.90
CA HIS A 14 -27.20 11.29 3.67
C HIS A 14 -26.46 12.21 2.70
N VAL A 15 -26.93 13.45 2.52
CA VAL A 15 -26.27 14.45 1.68
C VAL A 15 -24.88 14.79 2.24
N GLN A 16 -24.77 15.03 3.55
CA GLN A 16 -23.49 15.33 4.18
C GLN A 16 -22.48 14.18 4.07
N ARG A 17 -22.92 12.92 4.20
CA ARG A 17 -22.06 11.75 3.98
C ARG A 17 -21.62 11.64 2.52
N ALA A 18 -22.53 11.87 1.57
CA ALA A 18 -22.20 11.84 0.15
C ALA A 18 -21.22 12.96 -0.22
N GLU A 19 -21.39 14.17 0.32
CA GLU A 19 -20.47 15.29 0.13
C GLU A 19 -19.10 15.01 0.75
N ALA A 20 -19.06 14.47 1.98
CA ALA A 20 -17.81 14.08 2.64
C ALA A 20 -17.07 12.97 1.87
N GLN A 21 -17.81 12.02 1.29
CA GLN A 21 -17.24 10.95 0.48
C GLN A 21 -16.75 11.47 -0.88
N ALA A 22 -17.42 12.46 -1.48
CA ALA A 22 -16.99 13.12 -2.71
C ALA A 22 -15.76 14.03 -2.50
N ALA A 23 -15.59 14.58 -1.29
CA ALA A 23 -14.44 15.40 -0.93
C ALA A 23 -13.21 14.59 -0.50
N ARG A 24 -13.39 13.30 -0.19
CA ARG A 24 -12.30 12.39 0.18
C ARG A 24 -11.46 12.06 -1.06
N GLY A 25 -10.14 12.04 -0.88
CA GLY A 25 -9.19 11.58 -1.89
C GLY A 25 -9.38 10.10 -2.19
N LYS A 26 -8.92 9.68 -3.36
CA LYS A 26 -9.06 8.30 -3.84
C LYS A 26 -7.85 7.44 -3.50
N LEU A 27 -8.11 6.21 -3.06
CA LEU A 27 -7.08 5.23 -2.75
C LEU A 27 -6.97 4.18 -3.87
N LYS A 28 -5.80 4.11 -4.51
CA LYS A 28 -5.43 2.99 -5.37
C LYS A 28 -4.36 2.13 -4.71
N ILE A 29 -4.61 0.83 -4.63
CA ILE A 29 -3.70 -0.15 -4.03
C ILE A 29 -3.14 -1.05 -5.12
N PHE A 30 -1.81 -1.08 -5.25
CA PHE A 30 -1.09 -2.09 -6.01
C PHE A 30 -0.86 -3.30 -5.11
N PHE A 31 -1.66 -4.34 -5.31
CA PHE A 31 -1.73 -5.52 -4.46
C PHE A 31 -0.93 -6.68 -5.05
N GLY A 32 -0.32 -7.53 -4.23
CA GLY A 32 0.43 -8.67 -4.75
C GLY A 32 0.64 -9.80 -3.76
N MET A 33 1.05 -10.96 -4.27
CA MET A 33 1.23 -12.16 -3.44
C MET A 33 2.46 -12.09 -2.53
N ALA A 34 3.51 -11.37 -2.93
CA ALA A 34 4.82 -11.41 -2.27
C ALA A 34 5.71 -10.20 -2.63
N PRO A 35 6.79 -9.95 -1.86
CA PRO A 35 7.87 -9.08 -2.30
C PRO A 35 8.47 -9.56 -3.64
N GLY A 36 8.88 -8.62 -4.50
CA GLY A 36 9.56 -8.94 -5.76
C GLY A 36 8.65 -9.09 -7.00
N VAL A 37 7.33 -9.11 -6.83
CA VAL A 37 6.36 -9.25 -7.94
C VAL A 37 6.22 -8.00 -8.83
N GLY A 38 6.70 -6.84 -8.39
CA GLY A 38 6.73 -5.61 -9.20
C GLY A 38 5.81 -4.48 -8.76
N LYS A 39 5.12 -4.58 -7.61
CA LYS A 39 4.15 -3.56 -7.14
C LYS A 39 4.64 -2.10 -7.22
N THR A 40 5.80 -1.80 -6.64
CA THR A 40 6.39 -0.45 -6.67
C THR A 40 6.69 0.04 -8.08
N PHE A 41 7.10 -0.87 -8.98
CA PHE A 41 7.38 -0.54 -10.37
C PHE A 41 6.08 -0.18 -11.11
N ALA A 42 5.05 -1.02 -11.00
CA ALA A 42 3.72 -0.75 -11.57
C ALA A 42 3.10 0.55 -11.02
N MET A 43 3.23 0.79 -9.70
CA MET A 43 2.79 2.03 -9.07
C MET A 43 3.47 3.27 -9.69
N LEU A 44 4.77 3.19 -9.92
CA LEU A 44 5.55 4.26 -10.52
C LEU A 44 5.22 4.47 -11.99
N GLU A 45 5.00 3.41 -12.77
CA GLU A 45 4.53 3.53 -14.17
C GLU A 45 3.18 4.24 -14.24
N ALA A 46 2.22 3.80 -13.42
CA ALA A 46 0.91 4.46 -13.32
C ALA A 46 1.05 5.93 -12.91
N ALA A 47 1.92 6.22 -11.94
CA ALA A 47 2.17 7.60 -11.49
C ALA A 47 2.78 8.48 -12.59
N ARG A 48 3.69 7.94 -13.41
CA ARG A 48 4.27 8.66 -14.56
C ARG A 48 3.22 8.93 -15.63
N GLN A 49 2.31 8.00 -15.86
CA GLN A 49 1.16 8.22 -16.76
C GLN A 49 0.26 9.35 -16.24
N ARG A 50 -0.08 9.37 -14.95
CA ARG A 50 -0.83 10.49 -14.35
C ARG A 50 -0.09 11.82 -14.49
N LYS A 51 1.23 11.81 -14.31
CA LYS A 51 2.06 13.01 -14.50
C LYS A 51 2.07 13.50 -15.95
N SER A 52 2.11 12.60 -16.94
CA SER A 52 2.05 13.00 -18.37
C SER A 52 0.70 13.60 -18.76
N GLU A 53 -0.36 13.24 -18.03
CA GLU A 53 -1.69 13.84 -18.10
C GLU A 53 -1.82 15.18 -17.34
N GLY A 54 -0.71 15.70 -16.78
CA GLY A 54 -0.66 16.99 -16.09
C GLY A 54 -1.07 16.94 -14.61
N VAL A 55 -1.24 15.76 -14.02
CA VAL A 55 -1.54 15.63 -12.59
C VAL A 55 -0.34 16.03 -11.75
N ASN A 56 -0.58 16.77 -10.67
CA ASN A 56 0.44 17.12 -9.68
C ASN A 56 0.79 15.90 -8.81
N VAL A 57 1.74 15.09 -9.29
CA VAL A 57 2.22 13.85 -8.66
C VAL A 57 3.47 14.11 -7.81
N VAL A 58 3.44 13.69 -6.56
CA VAL A 58 4.57 13.79 -5.62
C VAL A 58 4.87 12.43 -4.98
N VAL A 59 6.16 12.12 -4.84
CA VAL A 59 6.65 10.95 -4.11
C VAL A 59 6.73 11.31 -2.62
N GLY A 60 5.89 10.68 -1.80
CA GLY A 60 5.97 10.78 -0.34
C GLY A 60 6.98 9.80 0.24
N TRP A 61 6.75 8.51 -0.02
CA TRP A 61 7.64 7.43 0.43
C TRP A 61 7.67 6.29 -0.59
N ILE A 62 8.86 5.88 -1.01
CA ILE A 62 9.06 4.77 -1.96
C ILE A 62 10.28 3.97 -1.54
N VAL A 63 10.19 2.64 -1.70
CA VAL A 63 11.28 1.72 -1.43
C VAL A 63 11.74 1.03 -2.72
N THR A 64 12.82 1.52 -3.31
CA THR A 64 13.38 0.99 -4.57
C THR A 64 14.21 -0.29 -4.34
N HIS A 65 14.76 -0.45 -3.14
CA HIS A 65 15.72 -1.49 -2.77
C HIS A 65 16.94 -1.57 -3.71
N GLY A 66 17.42 -0.45 -4.25
CA GLY A 66 18.59 -0.40 -5.12
C GLY A 66 18.37 -0.93 -6.54
N ARG A 67 17.11 -1.11 -6.96
CA ARG A 67 16.78 -1.56 -8.32
C ARG A 67 16.84 -0.38 -9.29
N ALA A 68 17.87 -0.37 -10.15
CA ALA A 68 18.13 0.70 -11.11
C ALA A 68 16.91 1.05 -11.99
N GLU A 69 16.19 0.05 -12.50
CA GLU A 69 14.98 0.26 -13.31
C GLU A 69 13.87 0.98 -12.53
N THR A 70 13.72 0.68 -11.23
CA THR A 70 12.73 1.35 -10.37
C THR A 70 13.19 2.76 -10.02
N GLU A 71 14.48 2.98 -9.81
CA GLU A 71 15.06 4.30 -9.54
C GLU A 71 14.92 5.25 -10.74
N ALA A 72 15.10 4.74 -11.95
CA ALA A 72 14.89 5.49 -13.19
C ALA A 72 13.44 6.01 -13.31
N LEU A 73 12.44 5.26 -12.82
CA LEU A 73 11.05 5.72 -12.83
C LEU A 73 10.78 6.84 -11.83
N VAL A 74 11.53 6.87 -10.72
CA VAL A 74 11.46 7.96 -9.71
C VAL A 74 12.09 9.23 -10.26
N GLU A 75 13.08 9.12 -11.15
CA GLU A 75 13.76 10.28 -11.73
C GLU A 75 12.78 11.23 -12.41
N GLY A 76 12.92 12.51 -12.07
CA GLY A 76 12.05 13.59 -12.54
C GLY A 76 10.72 13.72 -11.80
N LEU A 77 10.38 12.85 -10.84
CA LEU A 77 9.25 13.07 -9.93
C LEU A 77 9.68 13.97 -8.75
N GLU A 78 8.82 14.88 -8.33
CA GLU A 78 9.04 15.64 -7.09
C GLU A 78 9.00 14.67 -5.91
N ARG A 79 9.92 14.81 -4.96
CA ARG A 79 10.01 13.94 -3.78
C ARG A 79 10.06 14.76 -2.50
N LEU A 80 9.23 14.39 -1.53
CA LEU A 80 9.29 14.97 -0.20
C LEU A 80 10.54 14.47 0.54
N PRO A 81 11.25 15.34 1.27
CA PRO A 81 12.33 14.91 2.13
C PRO A 81 11.78 14.00 3.24
N PRO A 82 12.48 12.92 3.61
CA PRO A 82 12.06 12.08 4.72
C PRO A 82 12.20 12.81 6.05
N ARG A 83 11.35 12.47 7.02
CA ARG A 83 11.52 12.93 8.40
C ARG A 83 12.46 11.99 9.13
N THR A 84 13.48 12.54 9.76
CA THR A 84 14.46 11.77 10.51
C THR A 84 14.06 11.67 11.99
N TYR A 85 14.03 10.45 12.51
CA TYR A 85 13.79 10.14 13.91
C TYR A 85 15.06 9.57 14.54
N VAL A 86 15.36 9.99 15.77
CA VAL A 86 16.48 9.47 16.55
C VAL A 86 15.92 8.77 17.78
N TYR A 87 16.09 7.45 17.86
CA TYR A 87 15.64 6.66 18.99
C TYR A 87 16.73 5.70 19.46
N ARG A 88 17.11 5.80 20.74
CA ARG A 88 18.17 4.98 21.38
C ARG A 88 19.48 4.93 20.60
N GLY A 89 19.88 6.05 20.00
CA GLY A 89 21.12 6.16 19.21
C GLY A 89 21.02 5.64 17.78
N THR A 90 19.87 5.10 17.36
CA THR A 90 19.60 4.72 15.97
C THR A 90 18.84 5.83 15.27
N THR A 91 19.32 6.20 14.08
CA THR A 91 18.67 7.16 13.19
C THR A 91 17.84 6.40 12.15
N SER A 92 16.56 6.73 12.06
CA SER A 92 15.64 6.15 11.08
C SER A 92 14.98 7.26 10.27
N ASN A 93 14.88 7.07 8.96
CA ASN A 93 14.10 7.93 8.07
C ASN A 93 12.70 7.36 7.92
N GLU A 94 11.70 8.23 7.89
CA GLU A 94 10.29 7.87 7.78
C GLU A 94 9.56 8.85 6.86
N PHE A 95 8.37 8.47 6.41
CA PHE A 95 7.46 9.35 5.68
C PHE A 95 7.11 10.62 6.50
N ASP A 96 7.22 11.80 5.88
CA ASP A 96 6.82 13.06 6.51
C ASP A 96 5.37 13.41 6.15
N LEU A 97 4.43 12.90 6.95
CA LEU A 97 3.00 13.19 6.83
C LEU A 97 2.71 14.70 6.87
N ASP A 98 3.37 15.45 7.77
CA ASP A 98 3.11 16.87 7.93
C ASP A 98 3.58 17.66 6.70
N ALA A 99 4.70 17.27 6.09
CA ALA A 99 5.16 17.85 4.82
C ALA A 99 4.19 17.55 3.68
N ALA A 100 3.67 16.32 3.59
CA ALA A 100 2.67 15.96 2.60
C ALA A 100 1.38 16.78 2.75
N MET A 101 0.91 16.94 3.99
CA MET A 101 -0.26 17.75 4.32
C MET A 101 -0.08 19.24 3.98
N ARG A 102 1.13 19.80 4.15
CA ARG A 102 1.42 21.17 3.71
C ARG A 102 1.52 21.29 2.19
N ARG A 103 2.10 20.29 1.52
CA ARG A 103 2.33 20.30 0.07
C ARG A 103 1.04 20.10 -0.74
N ARG A 104 0.06 19.37 -0.20
CA ARG A 104 -1.25 19.06 -0.82
C ARG A 104 -1.17 18.76 -2.32
N PRO A 105 -0.43 17.71 -2.74
CA PRO A 105 -0.43 17.31 -4.14
C PRO A 105 -1.80 16.77 -4.55
N SER A 106 -2.04 16.66 -5.85
CA SER A 106 -3.23 15.97 -6.36
C SER A 106 -3.12 14.46 -6.15
N LEU A 107 -1.91 13.90 -6.33
CA LEU A 107 -1.60 12.50 -6.12
C LEU A 107 -0.29 12.35 -5.34
N LEU A 108 -0.31 11.55 -4.27
CA LEU A 108 0.86 11.19 -3.49
C LEU A 108 1.15 9.69 -3.56
N LEU A 109 2.42 9.33 -3.75
CA LEU A 109 2.88 7.94 -3.72
C LEU A 109 3.41 7.57 -2.32
N VAL A 110 2.83 6.54 -1.70
CA VAL A 110 3.17 6.09 -0.35
C VAL A 110 3.27 4.56 -0.33
N ASP A 111 4.48 4.03 -0.48
CA ASP A 111 4.75 2.59 -0.53
C ASP A 111 4.63 1.93 0.87
N GLU A 112 4.50 0.60 0.88
CA GLU A 112 4.40 -0.26 2.07
C GLU A 112 3.27 0.12 3.04
N LEU A 113 2.02 -0.02 2.62
CA LEU A 113 0.82 0.33 3.41
C LEU A 113 0.79 -0.29 4.82
N ALA A 114 1.35 -1.49 4.95
CA ALA A 114 1.39 -2.26 6.20
C ALA A 114 2.44 -1.78 7.22
N HIS A 115 3.33 -0.86 6.81
CA HIS A 115 4.46 -0.43 7.63
C HIS A 115 4.03 0.08 9.01
N THR A 116 4.84 -0.26 10.01
CA THR A 116 4.74 0.23 11.37
C THR A 116 5.65 1.44 11.52
N ASN A 117 5.06 2.60 11.71
CA ASN A 117 5.81 3.84 11.82
C ASN A 117 6.73 3.80 13.07
N VAL A 118 7.88 4.47 12.96
CA VAL A 118 8.81 4.64 14.07
C VAL A 118 8.14 5.26 15.31
N ALA A 119 8.52 4.78 16.50
CA ALA A 119 8.04 5.31 17.78
C ALA A 119 8.23 6.84 17.86
N GLY A 120 7.17 7.55 18.27
CA GLY A 120 7.13 9.02 18.27
C GLY A 120 6.50 9.64 17.02
N SER A 121 6.17 8.82 16.01
CA SER A 121 5.30 9.26 14.91
C SER A 121 3.89 9.57 15.40
N ARG A 122 3.18 10.43 14.66
CA ARG A 122 1.80 10.82 14.96
C ARG A 122 0.86 9.62 15.02
N HIS A 123 0.97 8.74 14.03
CA HIS A 123 0.21 7.49 13.95
C HIS A 123 1.16 6.29 14.05
N PRO A 124 0.74 5.19 14.72
CA PRO A 124 1.55 3.98 14.80
C PRO A 124 1.64 3.20 13.47
N LYS A 125 0.70 3.38 12.53
CA LYS A 125 0.65 2.63 11.27
C LYS A 125 0.56 3.56 10.06
N ARG A 126 1.26 3.20 8.97
CA ARG A 126 1.26 3.99 7.74
C ARG A 126 -0.11 4.07 7.07
N TRP A 127 -0.95 3.04 7.19
CA TRP A 127 -2.32 3.10 6.68
C TRP A 127 -3.15 4.20 7.37
N GLN A 128 -2.84 4.58 8.61
CA GLN A 128 -3.51 5.71 9.28
C GLN A 128 -3.04 7.06 8.73
N ASP A 129 -1.75 7.18 8.38
CA ASP A 129 -1.24 8.36 7.66
C ASP A 129 -1.97 8.50 6.31
N VAL A 130 -2.13 7.39 5.59
CA VAL A 130 -2.87 7.33 4.33
C VAL A 130 -4.33 7.75 4.52
N GLU A 131 -5.02 7.24 5.54
CA GLU A 131 -6.40 7.67 5.82
C GLU A 131 -6.52 9.15 6.13
N GLU A 132 -5.58 9.73 6.90
CA GLU A 132 -5.58 11.18 7.15
C GLU A 132 -5.41 11.98 5.86
N LEU A 133 -4.51 11.56 4.97
CA LEU A 133 -4.31 12.22 3.68
C LEU A 133 -5.53 12.12 2.76
N LEU A 134 -6.18 10.95 2.73
CA LEU A 134 -7.43 10.76 1.98
C LEU A 134 -8.53 11.67 2.53
N HIS A 135 -8.68 11.80 3.85
CA HIS A 135 -9.63 12.74 4.45
C HIS A 135 -9.30 14.21 4.14
N ALA A 136 -8.04 14.54 3.84
CA ALA A 136 -7.62 15.86 3.41
C ALA A 136 -7.85 16.13 1.90
N GLY A 137 -8.41 15.16 1.17
CA GLY A 137 -8.70 15.25 -0.26
C GLY A 137 -7.51 14.97 -1.17
N ILE A 138 -6.49 14.25 -0.69
CA ILE A 138 -5.30 13.90 -1.48
C ILE A 138 -5.45 12.46 -1.99
N ASP A 139 -5.34 12.24 -3.30
CA ASP A 139 -5.35 10.89 -3.86
C ASP A 139 -4.04 10.17 -3.49
N ILE A 140 -4.13 8.87 -3.17
CA ILE A 140 -3.00 8.06 -2.74
C ILE A 140 -2.85 6.83 -3.61
N TYR A 141 -1.64 6.61 -4.10
CA TYR A 141 -1.20 5.31 -4.62
C TYR A 141 -0.29 4.64 -3.59
N THR A 142 -0.56 3.37 -3.30
CA THR A 142 0.18 2.60 -2.30
C THR A 142 0.39 1.15 -2.72
N THR A 143 1.24 0.41 -2.01
CA THR A 143 1.43 -1.02 -2.26
C THR A 143 1.30 -1.86 -1.00
N VAL A 144 0.78 -3.08 -1.15
CA VAL A 144 0.67 -4.05 -0.06
C VAL A 144 0.72 -5.48 -0.57
N ASN A 145 1.24 -6.40 0.24
CA ASN A 145 1.18 -7.83 -0.05
C ASN A 145 0.04 -8.50 0.73
N VAL A 146 -0.51 -9.57 0.17
CA VAL A 146 -1.58 -10.39 0.80
C VAL A 146 -1.24 -10.85 2.22
N GLN A 147 0.05 -11.10 2.49
CA GLN A 147 0.52 -11.56 3.80
C GLN A 147 0.23 -10.59 4.96
N HIS A 148 -0.02 -9.31 4.64
CA HIS A 148 -0.24 -8.26 5.63
C HIS A 148 -1.73 -8.06 5.98
N ILE A 149 -2.65 -8.77 5.34
CA ILE A 149 -4.07 -8.60 5.61
C ILE A 149 -4.39 -9.28 6.94
N GLU A 150 -5.03 -8.55 7.87
CA GLU A 150 -5.27 -9.03 9.23
C GLU A 150 -6.03 -10.36 9.26
N SER A 151 -7.13 -10.47 8.52
CA SER A 151 -7.92 -11.71 8.44
C SER A 151 -7.15 -12.91 7.89
N LEU A 152 -6.11 -12.69 7.10
CA LEU A 152 -5.33 -13.75 6.44
C LEU A 152 -4.10 -14.18 7.22
N ASN A 153 -3.79 -13.54 8.36
CA ASN A 153 -2.54 -13.76 9.09
C ASN A 153 -2.33 -15.24 9.49
N ASP A 154 -3.36 -15.88 10.04
CA ASP A 154 -3.27 -17.27 10.49
C ASP A 154 -3.07 -18.25 9.32
N VAL A 155 -3.74 -18.02 8.20
CA VAL A 155 -3.56 -18.81 6.97
C VAL A 155 -2.15 -18.62 6.41
N VAL A 156 -1.64 -17.40 6.41
CA VAL A 156 -0.27 -17.08 5.97
C VAL A 156 0.77 -17.76 6.87
N VAL A 157 0.55 -17.80 8.20
CA VAL A 157 1.41 -18.52 9.13
C VAL A 157 1.39 -20.02 8.85
N GLN A 158 0.22 -20.61 8.57
CA GLN A 158 0.12 -22.03 8.21
C GLN A 158 0.87 -22.37 6.93
N ILE A 159 0.84 -21.48 5.93
CA ILE A 159 1.54 -21.66 4.65
C ILE A 159 3.06 -21.48 4.83
N THR A 160 3.47 -20.39 5.46
CA THR A 160 4.88 -19.94 5.44
C THR A 160 5.68 -20.32 6.67
N GLY A 161 5.01 -20.65 7.78
CA GLY A 161 5.60 -20.80 9.11
C GLY A 161 6.03 -19.47 9.74
N ILE A 162 5.70 -18.33 9.13
CA ILE A 162 6.17 -17.00 9.54
C ILE A 162 4.99 -16.16 9.99
N ARG A 163 5.07 -15.64 11.22
CA ARG A 163 4.09 -14.68 11.72
C ARG A 163 4.38 -13.27 11.22
N VAL A 164 3.45 -12.71 10.48
CA VAL A 164 3.52 -11.34 9.98
C VAL A 164 3.04 -10.40 11.10
N ARG A 165 3.92 -9.51 11.56
CA ARG A 165 3.60 -8.54 12.63
C ARG A 165 3.02 -7.24 12.10
N GLU A 166 3.40 -6.89 10.89
CA GLU A 166 2.95 -5.67 10.24
C GLU A 166 1.70 -5.96 9.45
N THR A 167 0.56 -5.49 9.95
CA THR A 167 -0.74 -5.79 9.38
C THR A 167 -1.51 -4.53 8.95
N VAL A 168 -2.46 -4.73 8.04
CA VAL A 168 -3.44 -3.75 7.57
C VAL A 168 -4.84 -4.34 7.80
N PRO A 169 -5.74 -3.61 8.45
CA PRO A 169 -7.12 -4.02 8.59
C PRO A 169 -7.80 -4.22 7.23
N ASP A 170 -8.63 -5.26 7.12
CA ASP A 170 -9.33 -5.61 5.90
C ASP A 170 -10.12 -4.46 5.27
N HIS A 171 -10.79 -3.65 6.10
CA HIS A 171 -11.62 -2.53 5.66
C HIS A 171 -10.83 -1.46 4.87
N ILE A 172 -9.52 -1.30 5.10
CA ILE A 172 -8.69 -0.36 4.34
C ILE A 172 -8.62 -0.78 2.87
N ILE A 173 -8.53 -2.09 2.63
CA ILE A 173 -8.49 -2.64 1.29
C ILE A 173 -9.89 -2.60 0.72
N GLU A 174 -10.90 -3.11 1.43
CA GLU A 174 -12.31 -3.12 0.99
C GLU A 174 -12.78 -1.73 0.56
N ASN A 175 -12.45 -0.68 1.33
CA ASN A 175 -12.84 0.70 1.05
C ASN A 175 -11.91 1.45 0.09
N ALA A 176 -10.88 0.83 -0.48
CA ALA A 176 -10.11 1.46 -1.55
C ALA A 176 -11.02 1.82 -2.73
N ASP A 177 -10.61 2.74 -3.59
CA ASP A 177 -11.35 3.04 -4.84
C ASP A 177 -10.95 2.06 -5.95
N GLU A 178 -9.67 1.68 -5.98
CA GLU A 178 -9.12 0.77 -6.98
C GLU A 178 -8.10 -0.18 -6.34
N VAL A 179 -8.16 -1.46 -6.71
CA VAL A 179 -7.16 -2.46 -6.33
C VAL A 179 -6.67 -3.13 -7.60
N GLU A 180 -5.39 -2.93 -7.91
CA GLU A 180 -4.73 -3.51 -9.06
C GLU A 180 -3.85 -4.68 -8.60
N LEU A 181 -4.19 -5.89 -9.04
CA LEU A 181 -3.41 -7.09 -8.73
C LEU A 181 -2.17 -7.17 -9.63
N ILE A 182 -1.00 -7.16 -8.99
CA ILE A 182 0.31 -7.35 -9.63
C ILE A 182 0.76 -8.79 -9.40
N ASP A 183 0.73 -9.56 -10.47
CA ASP A 183 0.93 -11.00 -10.45
C ASP A 183 2.06 -11.44 -11.41
N ILE A 184 2.83 -12.43 -10.98
CA ILE A 184 3.83 -13.12 -11.80
C ILE A 184 3.82 -14.61 -11.44
N PRO A 185 4.19 -15.50 -12.37
CA PRO A 185 4.37 -16.91 -12.06
C PRO A 185 5.34 -17.12 -10.87
N PRO A 186 5.07 -18.08 -9.96
CA PRO A 186 5.97 -18.41 -8.87
C PRO A 186 7.39 -18.76 -9.32
N ASP A 187 7.52 -19.46 -10.45
CA ASP A 187 8.83 -19.81 -11.01
C ASP A 187 9.62 -18.56 -11.45
N ASP A 188 8.95 -17.56 -12.03
CA ASP A 188 9.58 -16.30 -12.41
C ASP A 188 10.01 -15.50 -11.17
N LEU A 189 9.22 -15.52 -10.10
CA LEU A 189 9.60 -14.87 -8.83
C LEU A 189 10.83 -15.55 -8.21
N LEU A 190 10.89 -16.88 -8.24
CA LEU A 190 12.06 -17.64 -7.77
C LEU A 190 13.30 -17.33 -8.60
N GLN A 191 13.15 -17.20 -9.93
CA GLN A 191 14.25 -16.80 -10.80
C GLN A 191 14.72 -15.38 -10.48
N ARG A 192 13.80 -14.44 -10.26
CA ARG A 192 14.15 -13.06 -9.84
C ARG A 192 14.89 -13.04 -8.50
N LEU A 193 14.51 -13.91 -7.56
CA LEU A 193 15.23 -14.05 -6.29
C LEU A 193 16.64 -14.60 -6.51
N ALA A 194 16.80 -15.63 -7.35
CA ALA A 194 18.10 -16.21 -7.71
C ALA A 194 19.02 -15.20 -8.40
N ASP A 195 18.44 -14.33 -9.24
CA ASP A 195 19.14 -13.23 -9.92
C ASP A 195 19.48 -12.04 -8.99
N GLY A 196 19.07 -12.08 -7.72
CA GLY A 196 19.26 -10.97 -6.78
C GLY A 196 18.36 -9.74 -7.03
N LYS A 197 17.32 -9.89 -7.84
CA LYS A 197 16.35 -8.81 -8.18
C LYS A 197 15.24 -8.64 -7.13
N VAL A 198 15.23 -9.49 -6.10
CA VAL A 198 14.33 -9.41 -4.95
C VAL A 198 15.15 -9.15 -3.70
N TYR A 199 14.90 -8.02 -3.04
CA TYR A 199 15.61 -7.68 -1.83
C TYR A 199 15.17 -8.57 -0.66
N VAL A 200 16.16 -9.14 0.03
CA VAL A 200 15.99 -9.90 1.25
C VAL A 200 17.02 -9.40 2.26
N PRO A 201 16.62 -8.85 3.41
CA PRO A 201 17.57 -8.49 4.47
C PRO A 201 18.39 -9.70 4.88
N GLN A 202 19.72 -9.56 5.02
CA GLN A 202 20.60 -10.68 5.41
C GLN A 202 20.18 -11.34 6.73
N GLN A 203 19.69 -10.54 7.68
CA GLN A 203 19.19 -10.99 8.98
C GLN A 203 17.94 -11.89 8.86
N ALA A 204 17.23 -11.81 7.73
CA ALA A 204 16.03 -12.59 7.43
C ALA A 204 16.28 -13.73 6.44
N ALA A 205 17.53 -14.01 6.05
CA ALA A 205 17.83 -14.96 4.96
C ALA A 205 17.21 -16.35 5.17
N GLN A 206 17.23 -16.88 6.40
CA GLN A 206 16.63 -18.19 6.70
C GLN A 206 15.10 -18.15 6.62
N ALA A 207 14.47 -17.10 7.15
CA ALA A 207 13.02 -16.91 7.05
C ALA A 207 12.61 -16.72 5.59
N ALA A 208 13.38 -15.96 4.81
CA ALA A 208 13.14 -15.76 3.38
C ALA A 208 13.25 -17.07 2.60
N ARG A 209 14.23 -17.95 2.88
CA ARG A 209 14.29 -19.28 2.25
C ARG A 209 13.04 -20.13 2.51
N ASN A 210 12.43 -19.99 3.68
CA ASN A 210 11.17 -20.67 3.99
C ASN A 210 9.98 -20.00 3.29
N PHE A 211 9.95 -18.67 3.24
CA PHE A 211 8.91 -17.91 2.56
C PHE A 211 8.88 -18.19 1.04
N PHE A 212 10.03 -18.10 0.37
CA PHE A 212 10.19 -18.28 -1.08
C PHE A 212 10.33 -19.76 -1.48
N ARG A 213 9.52 -20.65 -0.90
CA ARG A 213 9.34 -22.01 -1.42
C ARG A 213 8.25 -22.00 -2.48
N LYS A 214 8.41 -22.75 -3.56
CA LYS A 214 7.44 -22.80 -4.67
C LYS A 214 5.99 -23.05 -4.19
N GLY A 215 5.79 -24.03 -3.31
CA GLY A 215 4.47 -24.33 -2.74
C GLY A 215 3.86 -23.16 -1.98
N ASN A 216 4.67 -22.43 -1.22
CA ASN A 216 4.22 -21.26 -0.46
C ASN A 216 3.82 -20.12 -1.39
N LEU A 217 4.62 -19.86 -2.43
CA LEU A 217 4.31 -18.83 -3.42
C LEU A 217 3.03 -19.15 -4.21
N ILE A 218 2.80 -20.42 -4.56
CA ILE A 218 1.53 -20.84 -5.20
C ILE A 218 0.34 -20.54 -4.29
N ALA A 219 0.43 -20.91 -3.00
CA ALA A 219 -0.65 -20.69 -2.05
C ALA A 219 -0.90 -19.19 -1.79
N LEU A 220 0.15 -18.39 -1.66
CA LEU A 220 0.03 -16.92 -1.52
C LEU A 220 -0.54 -16.27 -2.78
N ARG A 221 -0.19 -16.76 -3.98
CA ARG A 221 -0.80 -16.32 -5.25
C ARG A 221 -2.29 -16.57 -5.27
N GLU A 222 -2.69 -17.77 -4.88
CA GLU A 222 -4.10 -18.14 -4.80
C GLU A 222 -4.87 -17.26 -3.80
N LEU A 223 -4.30 -17.01 -2.62
CA LEU A 223 -4.90 -16.08 -1.65
C LEU A 223 -5.05 -14.67 -2.22
N ALA A 224 -4.03 -14.15 -2.91
CA ALA A 224 -4.09 -12.81 -3.50
C ALA A 224 -5.17 -12.72 -4.60
N LEU A 225 -5.27 -13.74 -5.45
CA LEU A 225 -6.29 -13.84 -6.50
C LEU A 225 -7.71 -13.91 -5.91
N ARG A 226 -7.92 -14.78 -4.92
CA ARG A 226 -9.23 -14.91 -4.25
C ARG A 226 -9.66 -13.60 -3.59
N ARG A 227 -8.74 -12.96 -2.85
CA ARG A 227 -9.05 -11.68 -2.17
C ARG A 227 -9.38 -10.56 -3.16
N THR A 228 -8.73 -10.56 -4.33
CA THR A 228 -9.04 -9.60 -5.39
C THR A 228 -10.41 -9.89 -6.02
N ALA A 229 -10.75 -11.17 -6.23
CA ALA A 229 -12.04 -11.58 -6.79
C ALA A 229 -13.22 -11.24 -5.87
N GLU A 230 -13.11 -11.52 -4.57
CA GLU A 230 -14.14 -11.20 -3.56
C GLU A 230 -14.55 -9.72 -3.55
N ARG A 231 -13.62 -8.83 -3.93
CA ARG A 231 -13.87 -7.39 -4.02
C ARG A 231 -14.62 -6.98 -5.27
N VAL A 232 -14.42 -7.67 -6.39
CA VAL A 232 -15.12 -7.38 -7.66
C VAL A 232 -16.61 -7.73 -7.56
N ASP A 233 -16.93 -8.72 -6.73
CA ASP A 233 -18.29 -9.20 -6.51
C ASP A 233 -19.08 -8.39 -5.44
N ALA A 234 -18.44 -7.44 -4.75
CA ALA A 234 -19.00 -6.64 -3.65
C ALA A 234 -19.43 -5.23 -4.09
#